data_AF-A0A7S2HN35-F1
#
_entry.id   AF-A0A7S2HN35-F1
#
_cell.length_a   1.000
_cell.length_b   1.000
_cell.length_c   1.000
_cell.angle_alpha   90.00
_cell.angle_beta   90.00
_cell.angle_gamma   90.00
#
_symmetry.space_group_name_H-M   'P 1'
#
loop_
_entity.id
_entity.type
_entity.pdbx_description
1 polymer ?
#
loop_
_entity_poly.entity_id
_entity_poly.type
_entity_poly.pdbx_seq_one_letter_code
_entity_poly.pdbx_strand_id
1 'polypeptide(L)'
;MDWEEFQQIPGCAVGRHSTVPPTNDIGLSPEQEVAKKEEAPTLKTIDGYNKSDEGKNAATGAKGFAASTGAKATLKIIEYPDGSFRCQNKGCQAKFSLQDNTPHACRFHAGTPVFHETYKYWSCCADKKKIDFDEFMQVPGCRVGLHWNGDGEAEQGIDASSATSSAPQNLPTEEVVEAGADGFDLG
;
A
#
# COMPACT_ATOMS: atom_id res chain seq x y z
N MET A 1 28.86 -22.90 -13.23
CA MET A 1 29.54 -21.96 -14.11
C MET A 1 30.90 -21.67 -13.55
N ASP A 2 31.92 -22.16 -14.25
CA ASP A 2 33.31 -21.80 -13.98
C ASP A 2 33.66 -20.45 -14.64
N TRP A 3 34.67 -19.76 -14.13
CA TRP A 3 35.06 -18.46 -14.69
C TRP A 3 35.61 -18.58 -16.11
N GLU A 4 36.28 -19.69 -16.46
CA GLU A 4 36.72 -19.93 -17.84
C GLU A 4 35.50 -20.00 -18.78
N GLU A 5 34.46 -20.72 -18.37
CA GLU A 5 33.21 -20.87 -19.13
C GLU A 5 32.52 -19.52 -19.39
N PHE A 6 32.59 -18.58 -18.43
CA PHE A 6 32.06 -17.22 -18.60
C PHE A 6 32.82 -16.43 -19.69
N GLN A 7 34.15 -16.60 -19.77
CA GLN A 7 34.94 -15.96 -20.82
C GLN A 7 34.67 -16.54 -22.22
N GLN A 8 34.12 -17.75 -22.30
CA GLN A 8 33.75 -18.39 -23.56
C GLN A 8 32.31 -18.09 -24.02
N ILE A 9 31.55 -17.28 -23.28
CA ILE A 9 30.21 -16.87 -23.74
C ILE A 9 30.37 -16.07 -25.04
N PRO A 10 29.79 -16.55 -26.17
CA PRO A 10 29.94 -15.88 -27.45
C PRO A 10 29.23 -14.51 -27.43
N GLY A 11 29.87 -13.50 -28.00
CA GLY A 11 29.28 -12.17 -28.16
C GLY A 11 28.03 -12.21 -29.04
N CYS A 12 27.03 -11.38 -28.73
CA CYS A 12 25.76 -11.34 -29.46
C CYS A 12 25.86 -10.70 -30.87
N ALA A 13 26.98 -10.04 -31.20
CA ALA A 13 27.23 -9.44 -32.50
C ALA A 13 28.74 -9.45 -32.84
N VAL A 14 29.06 -9.51 -34.13
CA VAL A 14 30.43 -9.44 -34.66
C VAL A 14 30.53 -8.24 -35.61
N GLY A 15 31.51 -7.37 -35.40
CA GLY A 15 31.78 -6.19 -36.22
C GLY A 15 33.25 -6.07 -36.59
N ARG A 16 33.58 -5.22 -37.55
CA ARG A 16 34.99 -4.93 -37.89
C ARG A 16 35.62 -4.12 -36.76
N HIS A 17 36.78 -4.54 -36.28
CA HIS A 17 37.58 -3.73 -35.35
C HIS A 17 37.97 -2.42 -36.06
N SER A 18 37.47 -1.29 -35.57
CA SER A 18 37.81 0.05 -36.07
C SER A 18 38.82 0.71 -35.14
N THR A 19 39.90 1.26 -35.70
CA THR A 19 40.84 2.12 -34.96
C THR A 19 40.33 3.57 -34.86
N VAL A 20 39.20 3.88 -35.51
CA VAL A 20 38.55 5.18 -35.46
C VAL A 20 37.31 5.07 -34.56
N PRO A 21 37.16 5.94 -33.54
CA PRO A 21 35.97 5.94 -32.70
C PRO A 21 34.72 6.22 -33.55
N PRO A 22 33.61 5.50 -33.33
CA PRO A 22 32.39 5.73 -34.08
C PRO A 22 31.89 7.16 -33.83
N THR A 23 31.68 7.92 -34.90
CA THR A 23 31.01 9.22 -34.79
C THR A 23 29.51 8.99 -34.68
N ASN A 24 28.84 9.76 -33.81
CA ASN A 24 27.40 9.65 -33.52
C ASN A 24 26.53 10.20 -34.66
N ASP A 25 26.87 9.95 -35.92
CA ASP A 25 26.07 10.40 -37.06
C ASP A 25 25.07 9.30 -37.43
N ILE A 26 24.08 9.12 -36.56
CA ILE A 26 22.88 8.35 -36.86
C ILE A 26 22.14 9.14 -37.94
N GLY A 27 22.06 8.56 -39.14
CA GLY A 27 21.72 9.22 -40.38
C GLY A 27 20.46 10.10 -40.35
N LEU A 28 20.56 11.27 -40.97
CA LEU A 28 19.41 12.01 -41.46
C LEU A 28 18.68 11.13 -42.48
N SER A 29 17.45 10.73 -42.14
CA SER A 29 16.52 10.16 -43.12
C SER A 29 16.11 11.27 -44.11
N PRO A 30 16.03 11.00 -45.42
CA PRO A 30 15.58 12.00 -46.38
C PRO A 30 14.13 12.41 -46.10
N GLU A 31 13.89 13.72 -46.16
CA GLU A 31 12.60 14.37 -46.01
C GLU A 31 11.55 13.73 -46.95
N GLN A 32 10.46 13.22 -46.39
CA GLN A 32 9.25 12.93 -47.15
C GLN A 32 8.19 13.97 -46.78
N GLU A 33 7.90 14.87 -47.74
CA GLU A 33 6.67 15.66 -47.73
C GLU A 33 5.48 14.74 -48.00
N VAL A 34 4.51 14.62 -47.07
CA VAL A 34 3.06 14.50 -47.36
C VAL A 34 2.23 14.84 -46.09
N ALA A 35 1.41 15.89 -46.24
CA ALA A 35 0.04 16.16 -45.78
C ALA A 35 -0.49 15.74 -44.38
N LYS A 36 -0.97 16.80 -43.69
CA LYS A 36 -2.16 16.94 -42.82
C LYS A 36 -2.19 16.14 -41.50
N LYS A 37 -1.76 16.77 -40.41
CA LYS A 37 -2.02 16.34 -39.02
C LYS A 37 -3.16 17.14 -38.40
N GLU A 38 -4.16 16.41 -37.91
CA GLU A 38 -5.09 16.85 -36.86
C GLU A 38 -4.30 17.25 -35.59
N GLU A 39 -4.86 18.18 -34.82
CA GLU A 39 -4.21 18.81 -33.66
C GLU A 39 -3.72 17.77 -32.63
N ALA A 40 -2.41 17.77 -32.39
CA ALA A 40 -1.80 17.00 -31.33
C ALA A 40 -2.27 17.50 -29.95
N PRO A 41 -2.51 16.62 -28.96
CA PRO A 41 -2.78 17.05 -27.60
C PRO A 41 -1.60 17.87 -27.07
N THR A 42 -1.87 19.08 -26.59
CA THR A 42 -0.85 20.00 -26.07
C THR A 42 -0.20 19.39 -24.83
N LEU A 43 1.04 18.96 -24.96
CA LEU A 43 1.84 18.50 -23.82
C LEU A 43 2.07 19.68 -22.86
N LYS A 44 1.48 19.62 -21.67
CA LYS A 44 1.76 20.61 -20.61
C LYS A 44 3.25 20.56 -20.27
N THR A 45 3.94 21.71 -20.27
CA THR A 45 5.35 21.81 -19.85
C THR A 45 5.53 21.22 -18.45
N ILE A 46 6.61 20.47 -18.24
CA ILE A 46 6.97 19.89 -16.92
C ILE A 46 6.97 20.97 -15.83
N ASP A 47 7.50 22.16 -16.12
CA ASP A 47 7.42 23.32 -15.24
C ASP A 47 6.00 23.74 -14.88
N GLY A 48 5.09 23.75 -15.87
CA GLY A 48 3.68 24.08 -15.66
C GLY A 48 3.00 23.05 -14.77
N TYR A 49 3.27 21.76 -14.99
CA TYR A 49 2.75 20.69 -14.15
C TYR A 49 3.30 20.78 -12.72
N ASN A 50 4.62 20.87 -12.55
CA ASN A 50 5.27 20.97 -11.23
C ASN A 50 4.81 22.17 -10.41
N LYS A 51 4.41 23.27 -11.06
CA LYS A 51 3.90 24.49 -10.41
C LYS A 51 2.38 24.48 -10.17
N SER A 52 1.62 23.64 -10.87
CA SER A 52 0.17 23.49 -10.71
C SER A 52 -0.20 22.77 -9.40
N ASP A 53 -1.43 22.97 -8.92
CA ASP A 53 -1.93 22.25 -7.75
C ASP A 53 -2.02 20.73 -7.99
N GLU A 54 -2.31 20.32 -9.23
CA GLU A 54 -2.26 18.92 -9.66
C GLU A 54 -0.85 18.33 -9.45
N GLY A 55 0.21 19.01 -9.90
CA GLY A 55 1.59 18.54 -9.72
C GLY A 55 2.10 18.65 -8.28
N LYS A 56 1.61 19.61 -7.48
CA LYS A 56 1.87 19.66 -6.03
C LYS A 56 1.20 18.51 -5.27
N ASN A 57 0.06 18.03 -5.78
CA ASN A 57 -0.72 16.96 -5.17
C ASN A 57 -0.40 15.57 -5.77
N ALA A 58 0.30 15.51 -6.90
CA ALA A 58 0.70 14.28 -7.55
C ALA A 58 1.77 13.54 -6.75
N ALA A 59 1.67 12.20 -6.74
CA ALA A 59 2.62 11.30 -6.09
C ALA A 59 3.94 11.18 -6.87
N THR A 60 4.53 12.29 -7.34
CA THR A 60 5.78 12.26 -8.11
C THR A 60 6.97 12.14 -7.15
N GLY A 61 7.82 11.15 -7.41
CA GLY A 61 8.80 10.61 -6.45
C GLY A 61 9.91 11.56 -5.98
N ALA A 62 10.09 12.74 -6.59
CA ALA A 62 11.22 13.62 -6.26
C ALA A 62 11.12 14.25 -4.86
N LYS A 63 9.92 14.52 -4.35
CA LYS A 63 9.71 14.99 -2.96
C LYS A 63 9.39 13.85 -1.98
N GLY A 64 8.85 12.74 -2.48
CA GLY A 64 8.55 11.55 -1.66
C GLY A 64 9.79 10.82 -1.17
N PHE A 65 10.87 10.80 -1.95
CA PHE A 65 12.09 10.06 -1.60
C PHE A 65 12.89 10.69 -0.44
N ALA A 66 12.80 12.01 -0.25
CA ALA A 66 13.43 12.69 0.88
C ALA A 66 12.70 12.48 2.21
N ALA A 67 11.41 12.09 2.18
CA ALA A 67 10.63 11.79 3.37
C ALA A 67 10.82 10.36 3.89
N SER A 68 11.37 9.44 3.08
CA SER A 68 11.62 8.05 3.48
C SER A 68 12.87 7.86 4.35
N THR A 69 13.70 8.89 4.56
CA THR A 69 14.97 8.82 5.30
C THR A 69 14.89 9.22 6.78
N GLY A 70 13.70 9.15 7.40
CA GLY A 70 13.59 9.18 8.87
C GLY A 70 13.39 10.56 9.50
N ALA A 71 13.11 11.61 8.72
CA ALA A 71 12.48 12.81 9.27
C ALA A 71 10.99 12.53 9.55
N LYS A 72 10.43 13.02 10.67
CA LYS A 72 8.98 13.00 10.94
C LYS A 72 8.27 13.89 9.91
N ALA A 73 8.02 13.34 8.72
CA ALA A 73 7.22 14.00 7.71
C ALA A 73 5.77 14.03 8.19
N THR A 74 5.21 15.22 8.34
CA THR A 74 3.77 15.40 8.58
C THR A 74 3.02 14.77 7.42
N LEU A 75 2.25 13.72 7.71
CA LEU A 75 1.39 13.08 6.72
C LEU A 75 0.38 14.11 6.20
N LYS A 76 0.27 14.23 4.88
CA LYS A 76 -0.62 15.21 4.25
C LYS A 76 -2.06 14.71 4.30
N ILE A 77 -2.94 15.40 4.99
CA ILE A 77 -4.37 15.07 5.04
C ILE A 77 -4.97 15.16 3.63
N ILE A 78 -5.73 14.14 3.23
CA ILE A 78 -6.44 14.08 1.95
C ILE A 78 -7.94 14.08 2.27
N GLU A 79 -8.55 15.24 2.13
CA GLU A 79 -9.99 15.48 2.28
C GLU A 79 -10.64 15.63 0.89
N TYR A 80 -11.84 15.09 0.75
CA TYR A 80 -12.64 15.16 -0.47
C TYR A 80 -13.73 16.23 -0.36
N PRO A 81 -14.22 16.77 -1.50
CA PRO A 81 -15.29 17.78 -1.50
C PRO A 81 -16.61 17.34 -0.84
N ASP A 82 -16.83 16.04 -0.70
CA ASP A 82 -18.00 15.45 -0.03
C ASP A 82 -17.82 15.32 1.50
N GLY A 83 -16.74 15.87 2.06
CA GLY A 83 -16.44 15.82 3.50
C GLY A 83 -15.92 14.46 3.99
N SER A 84 -15.57 13.56 3.06
CA SER A 84 -14.92 12.29 3.38
C SER A 84 -13.39 12.41 3.32
N PHE A 85 -12.71 11.48 3.97
CA PHE A 85 -11.24 11.48 4.11
C PHE A 85 -10.66 10.21 3.50
N ARG A 86 -9.41 10.29 3.03
CA ARG A 86 -8.62 9.08 2.69
C ARG A 86 -7.74 8.69 3.87
N CYS A 87 -7.94 7.48 4.36
CA CYS A 87 -7.14 6.91 5.44
C CYS A 87 -5.69 6.71 4.98
N GLN A 88 -4.72 7.13 5.80
CA GLN A 88 -3.29 6.91 5.51
C GLN A 88 -2.62 5.95 6.49
N ASN A 89 -3.41 5.22 7.28
CA ASN A 89 -2.89 4.05 7.98
C ASN A 89 -2.32 3.06 6.95
N LYS A 90 -1.16 2.50 7.28
CA LYS A 90 -0.38 1.68 6.35
C LYS A 90 -1.19 0.45 5.91
N GLY A 91 -1.39 0.31 4.60
CA GLY A 91 -2.15 -0.79 4.00
C GLY A 91 -3.67 -0.62 3.99
N CYS A 92 -4.23 0.51 4.42
CA CYS A 92 -5.68 0.76 4.36
C CYS A 92 -6.10 1.55 3.12
N GLN A 93 -5.70 2.82 3.02
CA GLN A 93 -6.02 3.71 1.88
C GLN A 93 -7.52 3.89 1.55
N ALA A 94 -8.42 3.41 2.41
CA ALA A 94 -9.86 3.49 2.21
C ALA A 94 -10.38 4.93 2.33
N LYS A 95 -11.42 5.23 1.56
CA LYS A 95 -12.22 6.47 1.69
C LYS A 95 -13.27 6.24 2.78
N PHE A 96 -13.35 7.15 3.76
CA PHE A 96 -14.24 7.00 4.91
C PHE A 96 -14.84 8.35 5.34
N SER A 97 -15.99 8.32 6.00
CA SER A 97 -16.61 9.49 6.65
C SER A 97 -16.24 9.48 8.14
N LEU A 98 -16.21 10.65 8.81
CA LEU A 98 -16.02 10.68 10.27
C LEU A 98 -17.17 10.03 11.03
N GLN A 99 -18.39 10.09 10.49
CA GLN A 99 -19.59 9.57 11.14
C GLN A 99 -19.59 8.04 11.22
N ASP A 100 -19.02 7.37 10.22
CA ASP A 100 -18.96 5.90 10.14
C ASP A 100 -17.63 5.33 10.68
N ASN A 101 -16.77 6.17 11.26
CA ASN A 101 -15.45 5.77 11.74
C ASN A 101 -15.53 5.10 13.11
N THR A 102 -15.70 3.77 13.11
CA THR A 102 -15.73 2.97 14.34
C THR A 102 -14.34 2.45 14.72
N PRO A 103 -14.08 2.09 15.99
CA PRO A 103 -12.79 1.55 16.44
C PRO A 103 -12.34 0.25 15.76
N HIS A 104 -13.18 -0.38 14.93
CA HIS A 104 -12.85 -1.58 14.17
C HIS A 104 -12.98 -1.39 12.65
N ALA A 105 -13.20 -0.15 12.18
CA ALA A 105 -13.43 0.14 10.76
C ALA A 105 -12.15 0.01 9.91
N CYS A 106 -10.99 0.36 10.47
CA CYS A 106 -9.72 0.37 9.75
C CYS A 106 -8.90 -0.88 10.07
N ARG A 107 -8.52 -1.64 9.03
CA ARG A 107 -7.52 -2.72 9.12
C ARG A 107 -6.19 -2.23 8.55
N PHE A 108 -5.15 -2.20 9.38
CA PHE A 108 -3.86 -1.62 8.98
C PHE A 108 -2.64 -2.33 9.59
N HIS A 109 -1.46 -1.98 9.11
CA HIS A 109 -0.17 -2.45 9.63
C HIS A 109 0.44 -1.41 10.55
N ALA A 110 0.80 -1.79 11.77
CA ALA A 110 1.57 -0.91 12.67
C ALA A 110 3.05 -0.81 12.24
N GLY A 111 3.58 -1.92 11.70
CA GLY A 111 4.97 -2.06 11.28
C GLY A 111 5.33 -1.22 10.06
N THR A 112 6.62 -1.18 9.73
CA THR A 112 7.15 -0.57 8.51
C THR A 112 7.26 -1.62 7.41
N PRO A 113 7.21 -1.22 6.13
CA PRO A 113 7.56 -2.12 5.04
C PRO A 113 9.05 -2.50 5.15
N VAL A 114 9.37 -3.77 4.92
CA VAL A 114 10.73 -4.33 4.95
C VAL A 114 10.97 -5.06 3.63
N PHE A 115 12.09 -4.75 2.98
CA PHE A 115 12.51 -5.33 1.73
C PHE A 115 13.89 -5.97 1.92
N HIS A 116 13.97 -7.31 1.89
CA HIS A 116 15.21 -8.06 2.12
C HIS A 116 15.23 -9.33 1.26
N GLU A 117 16.36 -9.62 0.59
CA GLU A 117 16.55 -10.85 -0.20
C GLU A 117 15.37 -11.17 -1.14
N THR A 118 14.92 -10.18 -1.92
CA THR A 118 13.75 -10.24 -2.82
C THR A 118 12.38 -10.31 -2.15
N TYR A 119 12.32 -10.67 -0.87
CA TYR A 119 11.10 -10.66 -0.07
C TYR A 119 10.70 -9.27 0.39
N LYS A 120 9.38 -9.10 0.51
CA LYS A 120 8.70 -7.86 0.89
C LYS A 120 7.67 -8.22 1.96
N TYR A 121 7.72 -7.55 3.10
CA TYR A 121 6.83 -7.84 4.22
C TYR A 121 6.67 -6.63 5.14
N TRP A 122 5.67 -6.67 6.01
CA TRP A 122 5.51 -5.67 7.07
C TRP A 122 6.22 -6.14 8.32
N SER A 123 6.94 -5.29 9.05
CA SER A 123 7.66 -5.70 10.26
C SER A 123 6.74 -6.27 11.36
N CYS A 124 5.44 -5.93 11.34
CA CYS A 124 4.41 -6.51 12.21
C CYS A 124 3.81 -7.84 11.68
N CYS A 125 4.09 -8.23 10.44
CA CYS A 125 3.63 -9.46 9.77
C CYS A 125 4.81 -10.15 9.07
N ALA A 126 5.85 -10.51 9.82
CA ALA A 126 7.06 -11.10 9.24
C ALA A 126 6.84 -12.50 8.62
N ASP A 127 5.74 -13.16 8.98
CA ASP A 127 5.24 -14.42 8.44
C ASP A 127 4.60 -14.26 7.04
N LYS A 128 4.05 -13.08 6.73
CA LYS A 128 3.35 -12.80 5.46
C LYS A 128 4.28 -12.22 4.39
N LYS A 129 5.40 -12.89 4.12
CA LYS A 129 6.37 -12.46 3.10
C LYS A 129 5.85 -12.72 1.69
N LYS A 130 6.10 -11.77 0.79
CA LYS A 130 5.77 -11.84 -0.64
C LYS A 130 7.01 -11.56 -1.48
N ILE A 131 7.11 -12.20 -2.62
CA ILE A 131 8.19 -11.94 -3.59
C ILE A 131 7.73 -10.87 -4.57
N ASP A 132 6.46 -10.88 -4.96
CA ASP A 132 5.88 -9.86 -5.82
C ASP A 132 5.48 -8.59 -5.05
N PHE A 133 5.55 -7.42 -5.71
CA PHE A 133 5.22 -6.14 -5.07
C PHE A 133 3.71 -5.91 -4.96
N ASP A 134 2.93 -6.29 -5.96
CA ASP A 134 1.48 -6.12 -5.94
C ASP A 134 0.86 -7.04 -4.89
N GLU A 135 1.36 -8.27 -4.75
CA GLU A 135 0.97 -9.16 -3.66
C GLU A 135 1.30 -8.58 -2.27
N PHE A 136 2.45 -7.92 -2.12
CA PHE A 136 2.83 -7.26 -0.87
C PHE A 136 1.86 -6.13 -0.50
N MET A 137 1.44 -5.32 -1.48
CA MET A 137 0.46 -4.24 -1.28
C MET A 137 -0.92 -4.76 -0.89
N GLN A 138 -1.28 -5.98 -1.31
CA GLN A 138 -2.54 -6.63 -0.98
C GLN A 138 -2.55 -7.33 0.39
N VAL A 139 -1.41 -7.41 1.10
CA VAL A 139 -1.36 -8.05 2.42
C VAL A 139 -2.26 -7.29 3.40
N PRO A 140 -3.32 -7.93 3.95
CA PRO A 140 -4.27 -7.24 4.81
C PRO A 140 -3.63 -6.86 6.14
N GLY A 141 -4.02 -5.68 6.65
CA GLY A 141 -3.60 -5.17 7.96
C GLY A 141 -3.83 -6.15 9.10
N CYS A 142 -2.86 -6.24 10.03
CA CYS A 142 -2.93 -7.10 11.22
C CYS A 142 -3.50 -6.42 12.46
N ARG A 143 -3.73 -5.10 12.43
CA ARG A 143 -4.36 -4.35 13.51
C ARG A 143 -5.69 -3.78 13.07
N VAL A 144 -6.56 -3.55 14.05
CA VAL A 144 -7.84 -2.87 13.86
C VAL A 144 -7.89 -1.60 14.68
N GLY A 145 -8.54 -0.57 14.16
CA GLY A 145 -8.64 0.74 14.79
C GLY A 145 -9.56 1.67 14.03
N LEU A 146 -9.52 2.94 14.42
CA LEU A 146 -10.12 4.04 13.67
C LEU A 146 -9.32 4.29 12.38
N HIS A 147 -9.99 4.73 11.33
CA HIS A 147 -9.33 5.34 10.19
C HIS A 147 -8.70 6.67 10.62
N TRP A 148 -7.43 6.89 10.24
CA TRP A 148 -6.77 8.16 10.49
C TRP A 148 -7.32 9.27 9.57
N ASN A 149 -7.81 10.35 10.18
CA ASN A 149 -8.44 11.50 9.52
C ASN A 149 -7.54 12.75 9.46
N GLY A 150 -6.33 12.69 10.02
CA GLY A 150 -5.41 13.83 10.05
C GLY A 150 -5.24 14.46 11.43
N ASP A 151 -6.15 14.18 12.35
CA ASP A 151 -6.08 14.66 13.72
C ASP A 151 -5.42 13.61 14.63
N GLY A 152 -4.49 14.07 15.47
CA GLY A 152 -3.73 13.21 16.37
C GLY A 152 -2.59 12.43 15.71
N GLU A 153 -1.70 11.89 16.55
CA GLU A 153 -0.75 10.87 16.10
C GLU A 153 -1.52 9.60 15.72
N ALA A 154 -1.17 8.97 14.59
CA ALA A 154 -1.85 7.76 14.13
C ALA A 154 -1.84 6.69 15.24
N GLU A 155 -2.97 6.51 15.92
CA GLU A 155 -3.03 5.70 17.14
C GLU A 155 -2.69 4.23 16.85
N GLN A 156 -1.92 3.65 17.77
CA GLN A 156 -1.54 2.25 17.75
C GLN A 156 -2.77 1.42 18.13
N GLY A 157 -3.52 0.99 17.10
CA GLY A 157 -4.72 0.16 17.25
C GLY A 157 -4.49 -1.11 18.06
N ILE A 158 -5.60 -1.71 18.49
CA ILE A 158 -5.65 -2.97 19.23
C ILE A 158 -5.27 -4.14 18.32
N ASP A 159 -4.52 -5.10 18.87
CA ASP A 159 -4.10 -6.29 18.13
C ASP A 159 -5.32 -7.15 17.78
N ALA A 160 -5.47 -7.50 16.49
CA ALA A 160 -6.63 -8.25 15.98
C ALA A 160 -6.79 -9.64 16.62
N SER A 161 -5.79 -10.12 17.36
CA SER A 161 -5.80 -11.40 18.09
C SER A 161 -6.55 -11.34 19.43
N SER A 162 -6.98 -10.17 19.91
CA SER A 162 -7.62 -10.01 21.22
C SER A 162 -9.14 -9.77 21.16
N ALA A 163 -9.81 -10.31 20.13
CA ALA A 163 -11.28 -10.31 20.03
C ALA A 163 -11.84 -11.72 20.22
N THR A 164 -11.53 -12.37 21.34
CA THR A 164 -12.31 -13.51 21.85
C THR A 164 -12.20 -13.54 23.37
N SER A 165 -13.34 -13.40 24.05
CA SER A 165 -13.62 -13.55 25.49
C SER A 165 -14.07 -12.25 26.16
N SER A 166 -15.37 -11.95 26.05
CA SER A 166 -16.18 -11.31 27.10
C SER A 166 -17.62 -11.18 26.60
N ALA A 167 -18.37 -12.29 26.62
CA ALA A 167 -19.83 -12.24 26.58
C ALA A 167 -20.31 -11.96 28.02
N PRO A 168 -21.08 -10.90 28.29
CA PRO A 168 -21.70 -10.75 29.60
C PRO A 168 -22.90 -11.71 29.69
N GLN A 169 -22.73 -12.78 30.47
CA GLN A 169 -23.87 -13.56 30.96
C GLN A 169 -24.52 -12.78 32.10
N ASN A 170 -25.68 -12.19 31.85
CA ASN A 170 -26.65 -11.97 32.92
C ASN A 170 -28.06 -11.98 32.34
N LEU A 171 -28.76 -13.09 32.54
CA LEU A 171 -30.19 -13.21 32.33
C LEU A 171 -30.77 -13.70 33.67
N PRO A 172 -31.68 -12.96 34.32
CA PRO A 172 -32.26 -13.39 35.59
C PRO A 172 -33.28 -14.50 35.32
N THR A 173 -33.08 -15.67 35.94
CA THR A 173 -34.07 -16.75 35.96
C THR A 173 -35.09 -16.49 37.06
N GLU A 174 -36.36 -16.34 36.67
CA GLU A 174 -37.49 -16.31 37.58
C GLU A 174 -37.74 -17.68 38.23
N GLU A 175 -38.07 -17.65 39.51
CA GLU A 175 -38.41 -18.75 40.39
C GLU A 175 -39.84 -19.22 40.10
N VAL A 176 -40.00 -20.50 39.71
CA VAL A 176 -41.31 -21.16 39.67
C VAL A 176 -41.30 -22.32 40.64
N VAL A 177 -42.11 -22.19 41.68
CA VAL A 177 -42.37 -23.17 42.72
C VAL A 177 -43.18 -24.35 42.14
N GLU A 178 -42.71 -25.58 42.33
CA GLU A 178 -43.54 -26.78 42.13
C GLU A 178 -43.86 -27.44 43.47
N ALA A 179 -45.15 -27.66 43.69
CA ALA A 179 -45.72 -28.36 44.82
C ALA A 179 -46.00 -29.83 44.45
N GLY A 180 -45.58 -30.74 45.34
CA GLY A 180 -46.31 -31.95 45.71
C GLY A 180 -46.35 -33.14 44.73
N ALA A 181 -45.76 -34.27 45.17
CA ALA A 181 -46.49 -35.40 45.77
C ALA A 181 -46.07 -36.80 45.27
N ASP A 182 -46.04 -37.70 46.25
CA ASP A 182 -46.28 -39.15 46.21
C ASP A 182 -45.18 -40.08 45.67
N GLY A 183 -44.60 -40.79 46.63
CA GLY A 183 -43.76 -41.97 46.42
C GLY A 183 -44.56 -43.19 46.00
N PHE A 184 -43.89 -44.07 45.24
CA PHE A 184 -44.29 -45.44 45.03
C PHE A 184 -43.05 -46.33 45.16
N ASP A 185 -43.10 -47.13 46.21
CA ASP A 185 -42.18 -48.17 46.67
C ASP A 185 -42.18 -49.38 45.71
N LEU A 186 -40.99 -49.84 45.29
CA LEU A 186 -40.71 -51.23 44.90
C LEU A 186 -39.20 -51.52 45.04
N GLY A 187 -38.81 -52.22 46.10
CA GLY A 187 -37.49 -52.86 46.21
C GLY A 187 -36.96 -53.04 47.62
#